data_AF-A0A4Z2C771-F1
#
_entry.id   AF-A0A4Z2C771-F1
#
_cell.length_a   1.000
_cell.length_b   1.000
_cell.length_c   1.000
_cell.angle_alpha   90.00
_cell.angle_beta   90.00
_cell.angle_gamma   90.00
#
_symmetry.space_group_name_H-M   'P 1'
#
loop_
_entity.id
_entity.type
_entity.pdbx_description
1 polymer ?
#
loop_
_entity_poly.entity_id
_entity_poly.type
_entity_poly.pdbx_seq_one_letter_code
_entity_poly.pdbx_strand_id
1 'polypeptide(L)'
;MCIVVLDPALDRATVCIGDAVCNRYLAPVLQACKTDQCQPDRCQQAAKRFYGSMPSNVAEMLLMCECEASDQSCTNMKTALHGSTCGGDTRMCQDMIYDCVEDDNCGDRLKTFQIKCWSSGEVECSDSELGQGECWADMDPSRILGTDSECKAAFFATVGTPLHRPCSCKGQHGEHLLKCSKIQSVFHNRSHFVEPWKSPSKLPEVDDSEADHARSNGKYADYLLLPFAAVLLVGIAILLPLTLMSKIWMLKRREEKLCQHPEKSDCVIMI
;
A
#
# COMPACT_ATOMS: atom_id res chain seq x y z
N MET A 1 19.90 4.85 -2.17
CA MET A 1 18.84 3.95 -2.65
C MET A 1 17.83 3.83 -1.51
N CYS A 2 16.86 4.74 -1.47
CA CYS A 2 15.81 4.71 -0.45
C CYS A 2 14.62 3.95 -1.02
N ILE A 3 14.32 2.83 -0.37
CA ILE A 3 13.12 2.03 -0.53
C ILE A 3 12.00 2.83 0.12
N VAL A 4 11.08 3.39 -0.66
CA VAL A 4 9.77 3.77 -0.14
C VAL A 4 8.76 2.94 -0.92
N VAL A 5 8.04 2.09 -0.20
CA VAL A 5 6.87 1.39 -0.70
C VAL A 5 5.80 2.45 -0.94
N LEU A 6 5.82 3.07 -2.10
CA LEU A 6 4.77 3.95 -2.60
C LEU A 6 4.48 3.47 -4.00
N ASP A 7 3.54 2.53 -4.12
CA ASP A 7 3.02 2.16 -5.43
C ASP A 7 2.49 3.46 -6.09
N PRO A 8 2.91 3.79 -7.32
CA PRO A 8 2.52 5.02 -8.00
C PRO A 8 1.01 5.21 -7.98
N ALA A 9 0.55 6.44 -7.78
CA ALA A 9 -0.88 6.79 -7.82
C ALA A 9 -1.59 6.23 -9.07
N LEU A 10 -0.87 6.22 -10.19
CA LEU A 10 -1.34 5.69 -11.46
C LEU A 10 -1.58 4.17 -11.42
N ASP A 11 -0.69 3.40 -10.80
CA ASP A 11 -0.81 1.94 -10.68
C ASP A 11 -1.96 1.57 -9.76
N ARG A 12 -2.08 2.28 -8.62
CA ARG A 12 -3.19 2.10 -7.68
C ARG A 12 -4.54 2.43 -8.31
N ALA A 13 -4.62 3.54 -9.05
CA ALA A 13 -5.81 3.90 -9.80
C ALA A 13 -6.18 2.83 -10.84
N THR A 14 -5.18 2.28 -11.54
CA THR A 14 -5.38 1.24 -12.57
C THR A 14 -6.01 -0.02 -11.98
N VAL A 15 -5.60 -0.43 -10.77
CA VAL A 15 -6.24 -1.55 -10.04
C VAL A 15 -7.73 -1.27 -9.79
N CYS A 16 -8.07 -0.08 -9.28
CA CYS A 16 -9.46 0.32 -9.05
C CYS A 16 -10.27 0.42 -10.35
N ILE A 17 -9.68 0.92 -11.43
CA ILE A 17 -10.33 1.04 -12.75
C ILE A 17 -10.67 -0.36 -13.32
N GLY A 18 -9.83 -1.36 -13.06
CA GLY A 18 -10.08 -2.75 -13.44
C GLY A 18 -11.22 -3.43 -12.68
N ASP A 19 -11.57 -2.94 -11.49
CA ASP A 19 -12.70 -3.43 -10.71
C ASP A 19 -14.00 -2.69 -11.04
N ALA A 20 -15.05 -3.42 -11.39
CA ALA A 20 -16.30 -2.82 -11.85
C ALA A 20 -17.00 -1.97 -10.77
N VAL A 21 -16.89 -2.34 -9.49
CA VAL A 21 -17.50 -1.60 -8.39
C VAL A 21 -16.70 -0.34 -8.11
N CYS A 22 -15.39 -0.46 -7.93
CA CYS A 22 -14.50 0.66 -7.65
C CYS A 22 -14.53 1.70 -8.79
N ASN A 23 -14.39 1.25 -10.04
CA ASN A 23 -14.43 2.12 -11.20
C ASN A 23 -15.75 2.90 -11.34
N ARG A 24 -16.89 2.28 -11.00
CA ARG A 24 -18.21 2.95 -11.03
C ARG A 24 -18.24 4.20 -10.16
N TYR A 25 -17.52 4.22 -9.04
CA TYR A 25 -17.43 5.38 -8.16
C TYR A 25 -16.21 6.26 -8.43
N LEU A 26 -15.09 5.69 -8.91
CA LEU A 26 -13.87 6.44 -9.21
C LEU A 26 -13.98 7.28 -10.49
N ALA A 27 -14.58 6.75 -11.56
CA ALA A 27 -14.69 7.47 -12.83
C ALA A 27 -15.34 8.87 -12.70
N PRO A 28 -16.44 9.05 -11.93
CA PRO A 28 -16.98 10.38 -11.64
C PRO A 28 -15.99 11.34 -10.95
N VAL A 29 -15.14 10.83 -10.05
CA VAL A 29 -14.09 11.64 -9.39
C VAL A 29 -13.10 12.12 -10.44
N LEU A 30 -12.56 11.21 -11.25
CA LEU A 30 -11.59 11.54 -12.29
C LEU A 30 -12.15 12.52 -13.32
N GLN A 31 -13.45 12.44 -13.62
CA GLN A 31 -14.12 13.35 -14.54
C GLN A 31 -14.34 14.75 -13.94
N ALA A 32 -14.82 14.82 -12.68
CA ALA A 32 -15.19 16.09 -12.06
C ALA A 32 -13.99 16.86 -11.47
N CYS A 33 -12.96 16.13 -11.02
CA CYS A 33 -11.77 16.68 -10.37
C CYS A 33 -10.60 16.97 -11.32
N LYS A 34 -10.81 16.81 -12.63
CA LYS A 34 -9.77 17.03 -13.64
C LYS A 34 -9.34 18.50 -13.65
N THR A 35 -8.05 18.78 -13.48
CA THR A 35 -7.51 20.13 -13.24
C THR A 35 -7.92 21.16 -14.28
N ASP A 36 -7.94 20.81 -15.57
CA ASP A 36 -8.28 21.71 -16.68
C ASP A 36 -9.78 22.03 -16.80
N GLN A 37 -10.65 21.20 -16.23
CA GLN A 37 -12.11 21.27 -16.37
C GLN A 37 -12.82 21.06 -15.04
N CYS A 38 -12.16 21.46 -13.95
CA CYS A 38 -12.62 21.22 -12.61
C CYS A 38 -14.00 21.83 -12.37
N GLN A 39 -14.89 21.03 -11.78
CA GLN A 39 -16.19 21.49 -11.28
C GLN A 39 -16.18 21.31 -9.75
N PRO A 40 -15.85 22.34 -8.95
CA PRO A 40 -15.53 22.18 -7.52
C PRO A 40 -16.59 21.40 -6.73
N ASP A 41 -17.86 21.81 -6.83
CA ASP A 41 -18.97 21.17 -6.10
C ASP A 41 -19.19 19.72 -6.52
N ARG A 42 -19.05 19.43 -7.82
CA ARG A 42 -19.21 18.08 -8.36
C ARG A 42 -18.02 17.18 -8.02
N CYS A 43 -16.81 17.73 -8.04
CA CYS A 43 -15.60 17.04 -7.58
C CYS A 43 -15.74 16.66 -6.12
N GLN A 44 -16.15 17.62 -5.28
CA GLN A 44 -16.40 17.42 -3.87
C GLN A 44 -17.43 16.34 -3.61
N GLN A 45 -18.58 16.41 -4.28
CA GLN A 45 -19.64 15.42 -4.12
C GLN A 45 -19.23 14.04 -4.62
N ALA A 46 -18.52 13.95 -5.75
CA ALA A 46 -18.02 12.70 -6.29
C ALA A 46 -17.02 12.05 -5.34
N ALA A 47 -16.08 12.81 -4.79
CA ALA A 47 -15.08 12.32 -3.86
C ALA A 47 -15.71 11.86 -2.54
N LYS A 48 -16.61 12.65 -1.96
CA LYS A 48 -17.36 12.26 -0.75
C LYS A 48 -18.12 10.95 -0.97
N ARG A 49 -18.75 10.79 -2.13
CA ARG A 49 -19.47 9.56 -2.48
C ARG A 49 -18.52 8.38 -2.68
N PHE A 50 -17.38 8.58 -3.35
CA PHE A 50 -16.38 7.54 -3.56
C PHE A 50 -15.83 7.02 -2.24
N TYR A 51 -15.21 7.89 -1.44
CA TYR A 51 -14.58 7.48 -0.18
C TYR A 51 -15.58 7.06 0.90
N GLY A 52 -16.83 7.53 0.85
CA GLY A 52 -17.90 7.02 1.72
C GLY A 52 -18.48 5.67 1.29
N SER A 53 -18.22 5.21 0.06
CA SER A 53 -18.76 3.93 -0.46
C SER A 53 -17.69 2.84 -0.58
N MET A 54 -16.41 3.19 -0.55
CA MET A 54 -15.31 2.25 -0.71
C MET A 54 -14.85 1.67 0.64
N PRO A 55 -14.44 0.40 0.68
CA PRO A 55 -13.75 -0.18 1.83
C PRO A 55 -12.48 0.59 2.21
N SER A 56 -12.12 0.61 3.50
CA SER A 56 -10.97 1.38 4.00
C SER A 56 -9.65 1.02 3.31
N ASN A 57 -9.43 -0.25 2.95
CA ASN A 57 -8.22 -0.67 2.24
C ASN A 57 -8.11 -0.07 0.82
N VAL A 58 -9.24 0.15 0.15
CA VAL A 58 -9.27 0.81 -1.17
C VAL A 58 -9.05 2.32 -1.01
N ALA A 59 -9.70 2.94 -0.02
CA ALA A 59 -9.49 4.35 0.29
C ALA A 59 -8.02 4.63 0.65
N GLU A 60 -7.43 3.81 1.51
CA GLU A 60 -6.03 3.88 1.91
C GLU A 60 -5.09 3.73 0.72
N MET A 61 -5.31 2.70 -0.10
CA MET A 61 -4.52 2.43 -1.30
C MET A 61 -4.43 3.65 -2.23
N LEU A 62 -5.52 4.41 -2.37
CA LEU A 62 -5.60 5.54 -3.30
C LEU A 62 -5.21 6.88 -2.65
N LEU A 63 -5.51 7.10 -1.37
CA LEU A 63 -5.21 8.38 -0.68
C LEU A 63 -3.81 8.46 -0.11
N MET A 64 -3.16 7.32 0.13
CA MET A 64 -1.80 7.26 0.70
C MET A 64 -0.72 7.07 -0.37
N CYS A 65 -1.08 7.11 -1.65
CA CYS A 65 -0.10 7.07 -2.74
C CYS A 65 0.71 8.37 -2.84
N GLU A 66 1.92 8.26 -3.37
CA GLU A 66 2.84 9.37 -3.59
C GLU A 66 3.45 9.24 -4.98
N CYS A 67 4.02 10.34 -5.48
CA CYS A 67 4.58 10.42 -6.82
C CYS A 67 5.94 11.10 -6.79
N GLU A 68 6.85 10.66 -7.65
CA GLU A 68 8.05 11.44 -7.95
C GLU A 68 7.66 12.75 -8.64
N ALA A 69 8.28 13.86 -8.24
CA ALA A 69 7.94 15.19 -8.76
C ALA A 69 8.15 15.32 -10.29
N SER A 70 9.00 14.48 -10.89
CA SER A 70 9.22 14.43 -12.34
C SER A 70 8.14 13.66 -13.10
N ASP A 71 7.34 12.81 -12.44
CA ASP A 71 6.25 12.08 -13.07
C ASP A 71 4.96 12.90 -13.04
N GLN A 72 4.75 13.66 -14.11
CA GLN A 72 3.57 14.51 -14.25
C GLN A 72 2.26 13.70 -14.33
N SER A 73 2.29 12.50 -14.91
CA SER A 73 1.10 11.65 -15.05
C SER A 73 0.64 11.16 -13.69
N CYS A 74 1.58 10.63 -12.89
CA CYS A 74 1.32 10.25 -11.50
C CYS A 74 0.85 11.46 -10.69
N THR A 75 1.53 12.60 -10.79
CA THR A 75 1.18 13.81 -10.03
C THR A 75 -0.23 14.32 -10.34
N ASN A 76 -0.65 14.28 -11.62
CA ASN A 76 -2.00 14.64 -12.01
C ASN A 76 -3.04 13.66 -11.44
N MET A 77 -2.75 12.36 -11.49
CA MET A 77 -3.61 11.33 -10.90
C MET A 77 -3.71 11.51 -9.38
N LYS A 78 -2.58 11.70 -8.68
CA LYS A 78 -2.53 11.99 -7.24
C LYS A 78 -3.39 13.21 -6.92
N THR A 79 -3.27 14.28 -7.70
CA THR A 79 -4.06 15.50 -7.50
C THR A 79 -5.55 15.23 -7.65
N ALA A 80 -5.99 14.42 -8.61
CA ALA A 80 -7.41 14.06 -8.73
C ALA A 80 -7.91 13.14 -7.59
N LEU A 81 -7.07 12.22 -7.13
CA LEU A 81 -7.41 11.27 -6.05
C LEU A 81 -7.43 11.93 -4.67
N HIS A 82 -6.44 12.79 -4.39
CA HIS A 82 -6.23 13.46 -3.10
C HIS A 82 -6.99 14.78 -3.04
N GLY A 83 -6.95 15.53 -4.14
CA GLY A 83 -7.68 16.79 -4.35
C GLY A 83 -9.13 16.50 -4.65
N SER A 84 -9.81 15.99 -3.63
CA SER A 84 -11.26 15.85 -3.54
C SER A 84 -12.03 17.19 -3.59
N THR A 85 -11.32 18.25 -3.92
CA THR A 85 -11.76 19.61 -4.22
C THR A 85 -10.70 20.18 -5.16
N CYS A 86 -11.11 20.79 -6.26
CA CYS A 86 -10.23 21.34 -7.28
C CYS A 86 -10.68 22.77 -7.62
N GLY A 87 -9.85 23.50 -8.35
CA GLY A 87 -10.20 24.83 -8.88
C GLY A 87 -10.15 25.94 -7.81
N GLY A 88 -9.74 27.12 -8.24
CA GLY A 88 -9.54 28.29 -7.38
C GLY A 88 -8.07 28.70 -7.28
N ASP A 89 -7.84 29.98 -7.01
CA ASP A 89 -6.51 30.47 -6.66
C ASP A 89 -6.04 29.78 -5.38
N THR A 90 -4.76 29.42 -5.34
CA THR A 90 -4.16 28.82 -4.15
C THR A 90 -4.34 29.75 -2.95
N ARG A 91 -5.22 29.37 -2.02
CA ARG A 91 -5.54 30.12 -0.80
C ARG A 91 -4.56 29.80 0.33
N MET A 92 -4.66 30.55 1.43
CA MET A 92 -3.92 30.23 2.64
C MET A 92 -4.50 28.95 3.25
N CYS A 93 -3.64 28.09 3.81
CA CYS A 93 -4.13 26.83 4.38
C CYS A 93 -5.08 27.03 5.56
N GLN A 94 -4.99 28.16 6.27
CA GLN A 94 -5.97 28.54 7.30
C GLN A 94 -7.39 28.74 6.75
N ASP A 95 -7.55 29.25 5.53
CA ASP A 95 -8.86 29.53 4.93
C ASP A 95 -9.69 28.24 4.78
N MET A 96 -9.03 27.11 4.58
CA MET A 96 -9.70 25.81 4.49
C MET A 96 -10.28 25.34 5.83
N ILE A 97 -9.62 25.69 6.93
CA ILE A 97 -10.14 25.41 8.27
C ILE A 97 -11.37 26.27 8.54
N TYR A 98 -11.30 27.57 8.22
CA TYR A 98 -12.42 28.49 8.35
C TYR A 98 -13.63 28.00 7.55
N ASP A 99 -13.44 27.73 6.25
CA ASP A 99 -14.50 27.24 5.37
C ASP A 99 -15.07 25.88 5.83
N CYS A 100 -14.25 25.05 6.49
CA CYS A 100 -14.72 23.78 7.06
C CYS A 100 -15.55 23.98 8.33
N VAL A 101 -15.15 24.89 9.20
CA VAL A 101 -15.88 25.15 10.45
C VAL A 101 -17.23 25.83 10.18
N GLU A 102 -17.36 26.60 9.10
CA GLU A 102 -18.65 27.15 8.65
C GLU A 102 -19.62 26.09 8.08
N ASP A 103 -19.13 24.91 7.66
CA ASP A 103 -19.95 23.77 7.23
C ASP A 103 -20.09 22.78 8.38
N ASP A 104 -21.27 22.70 9.02
CA ASP A 104 -21.52 21.84 10.19
C ASP A 104 -21.01 20.40 9.99
N ASN A 105 -21.24 19.81 8.81
CA ASN A 105 -20.82 18.44 8.53
C ASN A 105 -19.29 18.33 8.35
N CYS A 106 -18.60 19.36 7.87
CA CYS A 106 -17.14 19.41 7.84
C CYS A 106 -16.57 19.66 9.24
N GLY A 107 -17.13 20.60 9.99
CA GLY A 107 -16.76 20.89 11.38
C GLY A 107 -16.81 19.64 12.26
N ASP A 108 -17.88 18.86 12.18
CA ASP A 108 -18.02 17.61 12.93
C ASP A 108 -16.95 16.56 12.54
N ARG A 109 -16.64 16.47 11.26
CA ARG A 109 -15.58 15.58 10.75
C ARG A 109 -14.20 16.04 11.20
N LEU A 110 -13.95 17.34 11.24
CA LEU A 110 -12.71 17.93 11.71
C LEU A 110 -12.48 17.64 13.19
N LYS A 111 -13.49 17.83 14.03
CA LYS A 111 -13.46 17.46 15.46
C LYS A 111 -13.22 15.96 15.65
N THR A 112 -13.94 15.13 14.90
CA THR A 112 -13.76 13.67 14.96
C THR A 112 -12.34 13.27 14.56
N PHE A 113 -11.81 13.85 13.48
CA PHE A 113 -10.44 13.62 13.04
C PHE A 113 -9.43 14.01 14.11
N GLN A 114 -9.59 15.17 14.72
CA GLN A 114 -8.76 15.61 15.83
C GLN A 114 -8.76 14.59 16.98
N ILE A 115 -9.94 14.22 17.49
CA ILE A 115 -10.09 13.31 18.64
C ILE A 115 -9.50 11.93 18.35
N LYS A 116 -9.65 11.44 17.12
CA LYS A 116 -9.17 10.11 16.73
C LYS A 116 -7.68 10.05 16.41
N CYS A 117 -7.09 11.16 15.97
CA CYS A 117 -5.71 11.19 15.52
C CYS A 117 -4.70 11.71 16.56
N TRP A 118 -5.16 12.32 17.64
CA TRP A 118 -4.30 12.75 18.75
C TRP A 118 -4.75 12.10 20.06
N SER A 119 -3.77 11.73 20.88
CA SER A 119 -3.99 11.00 22.15
C SER A 119 -4.88 11.79 23.12
N SER A 120 -5.69 11.09 23.91
CA SER A 120 -6.43 11.68 25.03
C SER A 120 -5.46 12.29 26.06
N GLY A 121 -5.31 13.61 26.05
CA GLY A 121 -4.28 14.31 26.84
C GLY A 121 -3.70 15.52 26.10
N GLU A 122 -3.89 15.59 24.79
CA GLU A 122 -3.73 16.83 24.02
C GLU A 122 -5.02 17.65 24.06
N VAL A 123 -4.90 18.97 23.99
CA VAL A 123 -6.02 19.91 24.13
C VAL A 123 -7.05 19.64 23.04
N GLU A 124 -8.28 19.27 23.44
CA GLU A 124 -9.43 19.23 22.54
C GLU A 124 -9.76 20.67 22.16
N CYS A 125 -9.89 20.95 20.86
CA CYS A 125 -10.10 22.31 20.40
C CYS A 125 -11.56 22.68 20.66
N SER A 126 -11.82 23.84 21.23
CA SER A 126 -13.17 24.43 21.15
C SER A 126 -13.49 24.85 19.71
N ASP A 127 -14.78 24.98 19.40
CA ASP A 127 -15.26 25.43 18.08
C ASP A 127 -14.67 26.80 17.68
N SER A 128 -14.51 27.71 18.65
CA SER A 128 -13.88 29.01 18.43
C SER A 128 -12.40 28.93 18.09
N GLU A 129 -11.66 28.02 18.72
CA GLU A 129 -10.23 27.83 18.47
C GLU A 129 -10.00 27.09 17.15
N LEU A 130 -10.90 26.17 16.78
CA LEU A 130 -10.91 25.53 15.46
C LEU A 130 -11.16 26.55 14.36
N GLY A 131 -12.21 27.38 14.48
CA GLY A 131 -12.58 28.36 13.45
C GLY A 131 -11.50 29.42 13.21
N GLN A 132 -10.76 29.79 14.25
CA GLN A 132 -9.60 30.67 14.11
C GLN A 132 -8.34 29.91 13.71
N GLY A 133 -8.33 28.58 13.82
CA GLY A 133 -7.21 27.67 13.64
C GLY A 133 -6.13 27.77 14.72
N GLU A 134 -6.42 28.45 15.84
CA GLU A 134 -5.48 28.65 16.96
C GLU A 134 -5.04 27.32 17.56
N CYS A 135 -5.96 26.37 17.67
CA CYS A 135 -5.64 25.05 18.19
C CYS A 135 -4.61 24.27 17.33
N TRP A 136 -4.55 24.54 16.02
CA TRP A 136 -3.51 23.94 15.17
C TRP A 136 -2.11 24.45 15.51
N ALA A 137 -1.96 25.60 16.18
CA ALA A 137 -0.68 26.07 16.67
C ALA A 137 -0.14 25.20 17.81
N ASP A 138 -1.02 24.55 18.58
CA ASP A 138 -0.65 23.69 19.71
C ASP A 138 -0.54 22.21 19.31
N MET A 139 -1.31 21.78 18.32
CA MET A 139 -1.21 20.41 17.79
C MET A 139 0.12 20.19 17.09
N ASP A 140 0.85 19.15 17.50
CA ASP A 140 2.11 18.75 16.87
C ASP A 140 1.82 17.69 15.79
N PRO A 141 2.05 17.97 14.49
CA PRO A 141 1.85 16.99 13.43
C PRO A 141 2.70 15.73 13.62
N SER A 142 3.83 15.79 14.33
CA SER A 142 4.67 14.61 14.59
C SER A 142 4.04 13.61 15.57
N ARG A 143 2.97 14.02 16.26
CA ARG A 143 2.24 13.20 17.23
C ARG A 143 0.96 12.57 16.69
N ILE A 144 0.67 12.79 15.41
CA ILE A 144 -0.46 12.16 14.74
C ILE A 144 -0.32 10.63 14.85
N LEU A 145 -1.34 9.98 15.39
CA LEU A 145 -1.47 8.53 15.46
C LEU A 145 -1.90 7.96 14.09
N GLY A 146 -1.25 8.37 13.00
CA GLY A 146 -1.75 8.15 11.64
C GLY A 146 -1.68 6.71 11.15
N THR A 147 -1.00 5.82 11.90
CA THR A 147 -1.03 4.37 11.66
C THR A 147 -2.24 3.68 12.31
N ASP A 148 -2.92 4.35 13.25
CA ASP A 148 -4.13 3.87 13.88
C ASP A 148 -5.30 3.82 12.89
N SER A 149 -6.08 2.74 12.96
CA SER A 149 -7.17 2.49 12.03
C SER A 149 -8.34 3.47 12.18
N GLU A 150 -8.63 3.94 13.41
CA GLU A 150 -9.67 4.93 13.64
C GLU A 150 -9.22 6.31 13.18
N CYS A 151 -7.95 6.67 13.39
CA CYS A 151 -7.37 7.89 12.84
C CYS A 151 -7.43 7.91 11.31
N LYS A 152 -7.00 6.83 10.63
CA LYS A 152 -7.10 6.72 9.16
C LYS A 152 -8.53 6.84 8.67
N ALA A 153 -9.47 6.15 9.33
CA ALA A 153 -10.88 6.23 8.97
C ALA A 153 -11.43 7.67 9.13
N ALA A 154 -11.04 8.36 10.21
CA ALA A 154 -11.42 9.75 10.43
C ALA A 154 -10.79 10.68 9.39
N PHE A 155 -9.53 10.47 9.01
CA PHE A 155 -8.89 11.20 7.91
C PHE A 155 -9.63 10.99 6.59
N PHE A 156 -9.93 9.74 6.20
CA PHE A 156 -10.69 9.45 4.98
C PHE A 156 -12.08 10.09 4.98
N ALA A 157 -12.72 10.17 6.15
CA ALA A 157 -14.01 10.83 6.30
C ALA A 157 -13.94 12.35 6.04
N THR A 158 -12.77 12.99 6.14
CA THR A 158 -12.59 14.42 5.80
C THR A 158 -12.42 14.66 4.30
N VAL A 159 -12.24 13.61 3.48
CA VAL A 159 -12.06 13.75 2.04
C VAL A 159 -13.37 14.16 1.36
N GLY A 160 -13.30 15.07 0.40
CA GLY A 160 -14.48 15.72 -0.18
C GLY A 160 -15.01 16.86 0.68
N THR A 161 -14.14 17.51 1.43
CA THR A 161 -14.44 18.72 2.21
C THR A 161 -13.42 19.82 1.91
N PRO A 162 -13.66 21.08 2.31
CA PRO A 162 -12.69 22.17 2.21
C PRO A 162 -11.26 21.84 2.64
N LEU A 163 -11.07 20.93 3.60
CA LEU A 163 -9.77 20.58 4.19
C LEU A 163 -8.74 20.04 3.19
N HIS A 164 -9.19 19.51 2.05
CA HIS A 164 -8.31 18.91 1.03
C HIS A 164 -8.11 19.81 -0.19
N ARG A 165 -8.53 21.07 -0.13
CA ARG A 165 -8.28 22.04 -1.20
C ARG A 165 -6.78 22.33 -1.35
N PRO A 166 -6.28 22.59 -2.56
CA PRO A 166 -4.92 23.08 -2.71
C PRO A 166 -4.73 24.39 -1.94
N CYS A 167 -3.67 24.47 -1.13
CA CYS A 167 -3.34 25.66 -0.34
C CYS A 167 -1.82 25.93 -0.32
N SER A 168 -1.44 27.14 0.09
CA SER A 168 -0.03 27.54 0.23
C SER A 168 0.18 28.41 1.47
N CYS A 169 1.36 28.29 2.06
CA CYS A 169 1.84 29.16 3.14
C CYS A 169 2.80 30.25 2.66
N LYS A 170 2.93 30.45 1.35
CA LYS A 170 3.84 31.45 0.77
C LYS A 170 3.40 32.86 1.19
N GLY A 171 4.37 33.67 1.63
CA GLY A 171 4.13 35.05 2.08
C GLY A 171 3.68 35.19 3.53
N GLN A 172 3.51 34.08 4.26
CA GLN A 172 3.28 34.11 5.70
C GLN A 172 4.60 34.24 6.47
N HIS A 173 4.52 34.84 7.66
CA HIS A 173 5.67 35.06 8.54
C HIS A 173 5.32 34.78 10.00
N GLY A 174 6.34 34.52 10.82
CA GLY A 174 6.19 34.34 12.27
C GLY A 174 5.21 33.22 12.64
N GLU A 175 4.33 33.51 13.61
CA GLU A 175 3.32 32.57 14.12
C GLU A 175 2.33 32.11 13.03
N HIS A 176 1.93 33.01 12.13
CA HIS A 176 1.02 32.66 11.03
C HIS A 176 1.64 31.64 10.07
N LEU A 177 2.95 31.73 9.82
CA LEU A 177 3.67 30.74 9.01
C LEU A 177 3.73 29.39 9.72
N LEU A 178 4.02 29.37 11.03
CA LEU A 178 4.06 28.15 11.82
C LEU A 178 2.70 27.43 11.77
N LYS A 179 1.62 28.14 12.06
CA LYS A 179 0.25 27.64 12.02
C LYS A 179 -0.16 27.14 10.64
N CYS A 180 0.13 27.92 9.59
CA CYS A 180 -0.14 27.49 8.21
C CYS A 180 0.61 26.19 7.88
N SER A 181 1.90 26.13 8.21
CA SER A 181 2.75 24.98 7.90
C SER A 181 2.28 23.71 8.62
N LYS A 182 1.78 23.84 9.85
CA LYS A 182 1.17 22.73 10.59
C LYS A 182 -0.09 22.22 9.91
N ILE A 183 -1.02 23.12 9.55
CA ILE A 183 -2.25 22.75 8.81
C ILE A 183 -1.88 22.07 7.48
N GLN A 184 -0.95 22.67 6.73
CA GLN A 184 -0.49 22.11 5.45
C GLN A 184 0.11 20.71 5.65
N SER A 185 0.92 20.52 6.69
CA SER A 185 1.52 19.24 7.04
C SER A 185 0.45 18.19 7.34
N VAL A 186 -0.54 18.49 8.17
CA VAL A 186 -1.62 17.56 8.55
C VAL A 186 -2.42 17.08 7.33
N PHE A 187 -2.85 17.99 6.46
CA PHE A 187 -3.79 17.67 5.38
C PHE A 187 -3.14 17.35 4.03
N HIS A 188 -1.88 17.71 3.80
CA HIS A 188 -1.21 17.49 2.51
C HIS A 188 0.06 16.63 2.58
N ASN A 189 0.57 16.29 3.77
CA ASN A 189 1.67 15.34 3.90
C ASN A 189 1.16 13.96 4.32
N ARG A 190 1.24 12.98 3.42
CA ARG A 190 0.79 11.60 3.69
C ARG A 190 1.77 10.81 4.56
N SER A 191 2.99 11.32 4.80
CA SER A 191 3.98 10.63 5.63
C SER A 191 3.53 10.39 7.07
N HIS A 192 2.54 11.15 7.56
CA HIS A 192 1.96 10.97 8.90
C HIS A 192 1.16 9.66 9.04
N PHE A 193 0.71 9.09 7.93
CA PHE A 193 -0.23 7.97 7.90
C PHE A 193 0.37 6.65 7.38
N VAL A 194 1.65 6.67 7.04
CA VAL A 194 2.42 5.49 6.63
C VAL A 194 3.26 5.01 7.80
N GLU A 195 3.43 3.70 7.95
CA GLU A 195 4.33 3.18 8.97
C GLU A 195 5.76 3.66 8.68
N PRO A 196 6.47 4.22 9.68
CA PRO A 196 7.89 4.47 9.56
C PRO A 196 8.58 3.15 9.24
N TRP A 197 9.33 3.10 8.14
CA TRP A 197 10.13 1.93 7.81
C TRP A 197 11.07 1.63 8.98
N LYS A 198 10.77 0.58 9.75
CA LYS A 198 11.75 -0.02 10.66
C LYS A 198 12.70 -0.83 9.79
N SER A 199 13.89 -0.27 9.54
CA SER A 199 15.04 -1.14 9.33
C SER A 199 15.06 -2.17 10.47
N PRO A 200 15.46 -3.43 10.26
CA PRO A 200 15.57 -4.40 11.35
C PRO A 200 16.69 -3.96 12.33
N SER A 201 16.42 -2.97 13.16
CA SER A 201 17.25 -2.63 14.31
C SER A 201 16.99 -3.70 15.36
N LYS A 202 18.04 -4.51 15.56
CA LYS A 202 18.32 -5.44 16.67
C LYS A 202 17.21 -5.60 17.72
N LEU A 203 16.82 -6.85 17.92
CA LEU A 203 16.01 -7.31 19.05
C LEU A 203 16.58 -6.85 20.41
N PRO A 204 15.73 -6.75 21.46
CA PRO A 204 16.14 -6.33 22.79
C PRO A 204 17.21 -7.27 23.37
N GLU A 205 18.20 -6.68 24.05
CA GLU A 205 19.10 -7.36 24.97
C GLU A 205 18.27 -8.23 25.95
N VAL A 206 18.40 -9.55 25.81
CA VAL A 206 18.07 -10.51 26.86
C VAL A 206 19.40 -10.85 27.51
N ASP A 207 19.41 -10.64 28.83
CA ASP A 207 20.46 -10.92 29.79
C ASP A 207 21.21 -12.23 29.51
N ASP A 208 22.51 -12.11 29.24
CA ASP A 208 23.41 -13.24 29.00
C ASP A 208 23.75 -13.93 30.33
N SER A 209 23.16 -15.10 30.53
CA SER A 209 23.77 -16.18 31.30
C SER A 209 23.50 -17.48 30.57
N GLU A 210 24.39 -17.83 29.64
CA GLU A 210 25.30 -18.97 29.80
C GLU A 210 25.78 -19.48 28.43
N ALA A 211 27.10 -19.43 28.27
CA ALA A 211 27.92 -20.33 27.46
C ALA A 211 27.82 -20.28 25.92
N ASP A 212 28.81 -19.60 25.36
CA ASP A 212 29.82 -20.24 24.50
C ASP A 212 29.35 -20.83 23.15
N HIS A 213 29.48 -20.05 22.08
CA HIS A 213 30.53 -20.26 21.07
C HIS A 213 30.30 -19.39 19.83
N ALA A 214 31.22 -18.45 19.64
CA ALA A 214 31.46 -17.79 18.37
C ALA A 214 31.79 -18.80 17.26
N ARG A 215 31.58 -18.36 16.01
CA ARG A 215 32.12 -18.87 14.72
C ARG A 215 31.19 -19.81 13.94
N SER A 216 30.47 -19.23 12.96
CA SER A 216 30.52 -19.63 11.53
C SER A 216 29.27 -19.17 10.78
N ASN A 217 29.30 -17.96 10.23
CA ASN A 217 28.42 -17.58 9.12
C ASN A 217 28.85 -18.37 7.88
N GLY A 218 28.33 -19.59 7.75
CA GLY A 218 28.65 -20.48 6.63
C GLY A 218 27.83 -21.79 6.59
N LYS A 219 26.65 -21.84 7.22
CA LYS A 219 25.86 -23.09 7.32
C LYS A 219 24.37 -22.99 7.01
N TYR A 220 23.85 -21.83 6.60
CA TYR A 220 22.42 -21.69 6.28
C TYR A 220 22.06 -22.11 4.84
N ALA A 221 23.05 -22.22 3.94
CA ALA A 221 22.82 -22.73 2.59
C ALA A 221 22.71 -24.27 2.52
N ASP A 222 23.32 -24.99 3.48
CA ASP A 222 23.32 -26.47 3.47
C ASP A 222 22.01 -27.09 3.94
N TYR A 223 21.27 -26.44 4.85
CA TYR A 223 20.03 -27.00 5.41
C TYR A 223 18.85 -27.03 4.42
N LEU A 224 18.87 -26.17 3.39
CA LEU A 224 17.87 -26.19 2.34
C LEU A 224 18.25 -27.12 1.18
N LEU A 225 19.52 -27.25 0.83
CA LEU A 225 19.95 -28.07 -0.32
C LEU A 225 19.92 -29.58 -0.03
N LEU A 226 20.16 -29.99 1.21
CA LEU A 226 20.19 -31.41 1.61
C LEU A 226 18.86 -32.17 1.40
N PRO A 227 17.68 -31.66 1.82
CA PRO A 227 16.42 -32.36 1.59
C PRO A 227 16.05 -32.43 0.11
N PHE A 228 16.30 -31.38 -0.68
CA PHE A 228 16.00 -31.40 -2.13
C PHE A 228 16.90 -32.39 -2.88
N ALA A 229 18.19 -32.45 -2.55
CA ALA A 229 19.11 -33.42 -3.15
C ALA A 229 18.71 -34.86 -2.81
N ALA A 230 18.30 -35.13 -1.56
CA ALA A 230 17.85 -36.45 -1.14
C ALA A 230 16.57 -36.89 -1.88
N VAL A 231 15.59 -35.99 -2.04
CA VAL A 231 14.35 -36.27 -2.78
C VAL A 231 14.63 -36.57 -4.26
N LEU A 232 15.54 -35.83 -4.89
CA LEU A 232 15.93 -36.06 -6.28
C LEU A 232 16.64 -37.40 -6.47
N LEU A 233 17.56 -37.77 -5.57
CA LEU A 233 18.28 -39.04 -5.64
C LEU A 233 17.36 -40.25 -5.45
N VAL A 234 16.41 -40.17 -4.52
CA VAL A 234 15.41 -41.23 -4.32
C VAL A 234 14.50 -41.37 -5.54
N GLY A 235 14.07 -40.25 -6.15
CA GLY A 235 13.28 -40.29 -7.38
C GLY A 235 14.02 -40.98 -8.54
N ILE A 236 15.30 -40.66 -8.73
CA ILE A 236 16.13 -41.26 -9.79
C ILE A 236 16.37 -42.76 -9.54
N ALA A 237 16.64 -43.14 -8.28
CA ALA A 237 16.87 -44.54 -7.90
C ALA A 237 15.63 -45.44 -8.09
N ILE A 238 14.42 -44.87 -8.07
CA ILE A 238 13.18 -45.61 -8.31
C ILE A 238 12.82 -45.64 -9.81
N LEU A 239 12.95 -44.51 -10.50
CA LEU A 239 12.51 -44.36 -11.90
C LEU A 239 13.42 -45.10 -12.89
N LEU A 240 14.74 -45.13 -12.67
CA LEU A 240 15.67 -45.83 -13.57
C LEU A 240 15.45 -47.36 -13.61
N PRO A 241 15.34 -48.08 -12.49
CA PRO A 241 15.04 -49.52 -12.54
C PRO A 241 13.65 -49.79 -13.11
N LEU A 242 12.63 -48.96 -12.83
CA LEU A 242 11.31 -49.14 -13.43
C LEU A 242 11.32 -48.97 -14.96
N THR A 243 12.07 -48.00 -15.47
CA THR A 243 12.22 -47.79 -16.93
C THR A 243 13.05 -48.88 -17.59
N LEU A 244 14.06 -49.43 -16.91
CA LEU A 244 14.82 -50.58 -17.39
C LEU A 244 14.00 -51.86 -17.36
N MET A 245 13.27 -52.14 -16.28
CA MET A 245 12.41 -53.32 -16.17
C MET A 245 11.25 -53.27 -17.16
N SER A 246 10.64 -52.10 -17.39
CA SER A 246 9.62 -51.93 -18.44
C SER A 246 10.20 -52.09 -19.84
N LYS A 247 11.41 -51.60 -20.13
CA LYS A 247 12.08 -51.85 -21.43
C LYS A 247 12.43 -53.33 -21.62
N ILE A 248 12.96 -54.01 -20.60
CA ILE A 248 13.29 -55.44 -20.65
C ILE A 248 12.01 -56.27 -20.82
N TRP A 249 10.95 -55.92 -20.09
CA TRP A 249 9.64 -56.58 -20.23
C TRP A 249 9.04 -56.38 -21.61
N MET A 250 9.18 -55.18 -22.20
CA MET A 250 8.74 -54.87 -23.57
C MET A 250 9.58 -55.58 -24.65
N LEU A 251 10.89 -55.77 -24.41
CA LEU A 251 11.78 -56.54 -25.29
C LEU A 251 11.47 -58.04 -25.23
N LYS A 252 11.30 -58.60 -24.02
CA LYS A 252 10.90 -60.00 -23.82
C LYS A 252 9.55 -60.31 -24.48
N ARG A 253 8.59 -59.41 -24.35
CA ARG A 253 7.27 -59.52 -25.01
C ARG A 253 7.34 -59.39 -26.54
N ARG A 254 8.40 -58.77 -27.08
CA ARG A 254 8.65 -58.68 -28.53
C ARG A 254 9.30 -59.95 -29.07
N GLU A 255 10.19 -60.60 -28.32
CA GLU A 255 10.79 -61.90 -28.68
C GLU A 255 9.77 -63.05 -28.62
N GLU A 256 8.88 -63.08 -27.61
CA GLU A 256 7.79 -64.07 -27.53
C GLU A 256 6.83 -64.00 -28.73
N LYS A 257 6.70 -62.82 -29.37
CA LYS A 257 5.89 -62.64 -30.59
C LYS A 257 6.61 -63.03 -31.88
N LEU A 258 7.94 -63.21 -31.85
CA LEU A 258 8.74 -63.57 -33.04
C LEU A 258 8.91 -65.10 -33.19
N CYS A 259 8.77 -65.87 -32.10
CA CYS A 259 8.87 -67.34 -32.13
C CYS A 259 7.55 -68.09 -32.44
N GLN A 260 6.48 -67.40 -32.83
CA GLN A 260 5.21 -68.04 -33.23
C GLN A 260 5.00 -68.15 -34.75
N HIS A 261 6.02 -67.90 -35.57
CA HIS A 261 5.96 -68.16 -37.01
C HIS A 261 6.88 -69.35 -37.40
N PRO A 262 6.35 -70.45 -37.96
CA PRO A 262 7.14 -71.62 -38.30
C PRO A 262 7.69 -71.50 -39.71
N GLU A 263 9.01 -71.38 -39.90
CA GLU A 263 9.69 -72.05 -41.01
C GLU A 263 11.22 -72.15 -40.81
N LYS A 264 11.68 -73.40 -40.71
CA LYS A 264 12.98 -73.97 -41.13
C LYS A 264 14.33 -73.41 -40.60
N SER A 265 14.98 -74.34 -39.88
CA SER A 265 16.38 -74.77 -39.99
C SER A 265 17.38 -74.31 -38.92
N ASP A 266 17.72 -75.27 -38.07
CA ASP A 266 18.98 -75.58 -37.40
C ASP A 266 19.82 -74.47 -36.77
N CYS A 267 19.83 -74.44 -35.44
CA CYS A 267 20.93 -73.86 -34.65
C CYS A 267 21.55 -74.97 -33.80
N VAL A 268 22.76 -75.39 -34.19
CA VAL A 268 23.58 -76.41 -33.55
C VAL A 268 24.22 -75.86 -32.27
N ILE A 269 24.21 -76.68 -31.22
CA ILE A 269 24.90 -76.45 -29.94
C ILE A 269 26.40 -76.77 -30.11
N MET A 270 27.28 -75.88 -29.64
CA MET A 270 28.65 -76.28 -29.28
C MET A 270 28.94 -75.90 -27.82
N ILE A 271 29.08 -77.00 -27.06
CA ILE A 271 29.65 -77.29 -25.73
C ILE A 271 30.36 -76.14 -25.03
#